data_AF-A0A418APW5-F1
#
_entry.id   AF-A0A418APW5-F1
#
_cell.length_a   1.000
_cell.length_b   1.000
_cell.length_c   1.000
_cell.angle_alpha   90.00
_cell.angle_beta   90.00
_cell.angle_gamma   90.00
#
_symmetry.space_group_name_H-M   'P 1'
#
loop_
_entity.id
_entity.type
_entity.pdbx_description
1 polymer ?
#
loop_
_entity_poly.entity_id
_entity_poly.type
_entity_poly.pdbx_seq_one_letter_code
_entity_poly.pdbx_strand_id
1 'polypeptide(L)'
;MAPIPGVALLQGDITSTQTADQIISYFDGQKYATSASLDVFLHRVVRCRANIVVCDGAPDVTGVHDIDEYVQSELLLAALNITTFVLAPQGSFVAKIFRCKHYDFLASQLSLFFSEVTCAKPQSSRVSSNEHFVVCRGFRLPPNYTPVMTSPLLPQYGQPEALAANRAVVSFVACGDLSAYDDGEVDQ
;
A
#
# COMPACT_ATOMS: atom_id res chain seq x y z
N MET A 1 2.15 -18.99 -9.52
CA MET A 1 3.55 -19.23 -9.11
C MET A 1 3.70 -20.67 -8.65
N ALA A 2 4.86 -21.30 -8.90
CA ALA A 2 5.16 -22.59 -8.30
C ALA A 2 5.38 -22.43 -6.77
N PRO A 3 5.04 -23.44 -5.95
CA PRO A 3 5.30 -23.42 -4.51
C PRO A 3 6.78 -23.19 -4.19
N ILE A 4 7.05 -22.30 -3.23
CA ILE A 4 8.41 -22.03 -2.73
C ILE A 4 8.47 -22.54 -1.27
N PRO A 5 9.43 -23.43 -0.93
CA PRO A 5 9.58 -23.92 0.44
C PRO A 5 9.72 -22.77 1.46
N GLY A 6 8.95 -22.84 2.55
CA GLY A 6 8.95 -21.81 3.60
C GLY A 6 8.15 -20.54 3.27
N VAL A 7 7.50 -20.47 2.12
CA VAL A 7 6.67 -19.32 1.70
C VAL A 7 5.21 -19.74 1.60
N ALA A 8 4.35 -19.08 2.38
CA ALA A 8 2.91 -19.18 2.18
C ALA A 8 2.53 -18.39 0.92
N LEU A 9 1.95 -19.07 -0.06
CA LEU A 9 1.47 -18.44 -1.30
C LEU A 9 -0.04 -18.29 -1.25
N LEU A 10 -0.51 -17.07 -1.49
CA LEU A 10 -1.92 -16.76 -1.67
C LEU A 10 -2.12 -16.24 -3.09
N GLN A 11 -3.09 -16.80 -3.80
CA GLN A 11 -3.53 -16.30 -5.09
C GLN A 11 -4.92 -15.68 -4.93
N GLY A 12 -5.02 -14.38 -5.19
CA GLY A 12 -6.25 -13.63 -5.10
C GLY A 12 -6.05 -12.20 -5.60
N ASP A 13 -7.16 -11.48 -5.72
CA ASP A 13 -7.17 -10.06 -6.04
C ASP A 13 -6.91 -9.24 -4.77
N ILE A 14 -5.86 -8.44 -4.75
CA ILE A 14 -5.49 -7.63 -3.58
C ILE A 14 -6.50 -6.51 -3.27
N THR A 15 -7.38 -6.17 -4.21
CA THR A 15 -8.47 -5.22 -3.99
C THR A 15 -9.69 -5.86 -3.32
N SER A 16 -9.78 -7.20 -3.31
CA SER A 16 -10.89 -7.94 -2.71
C SER A 16 -10.75 -8.04 -1.19
N THR A 17 -11.86 -7.82 -0.50
CA THR A 17 -11.98 -8.02 0.96
C THR A 17 -11.64 -9.45 1.36
N GLN A 18 -12.05 -10.43 0.57
CA GLN A 18 -11.79 -11.85 0.83
C GLN A 18 -10.28 -12.14 0.87
N THR A 19 -9.52 -11.61 -0.09
CA THR A 19 -8.06 -11.78 -0.13
C THR A 19 -7.40 -11.07 1.05
N ALA A 20 -7.86 -9.87 1.38
CA ALA A 20 -7.32 -9.13 2.52
C ALA A 20 -7.55 -9.87 3.85
N ASP A 21 -8.76 -10.41 4.07
CA ASP A 21 -9.07 -11.23 5.26
C ASP A 21 -8.18 -12.47 5.34
N GLN A 22 -7.92 -13.12 4.21
CA GLN A 22 -6.99 -14.24 4.13
C GLN A 22 -5.56 -13.82 4.50
N ILE A 23 -5.06 -12.71 3.97
CA ILE A 23 -3.74 -12.17 4.32
C ILE A 23 -3.67 -11.88 5.83
N ILE A 24 -4.66 -11.19 6.38
CA ILE A 24 -4.74 -10.84 7.81
C ILE A 24 -4.76 -12.11 8.67
N SER A 25 -5.45 -13.17 8.24
CA SER A 25 -5.52 -14.43 8.98
C SER A 25 -4.15 -15.11 9.17
N TYR A 26 -3.18 -14.90 8.26
CA TYR A 26 -1.82 -15.41 8.44
C TYR A 26 -1.06 -14.71 9.57
N PHE A 27 -1.43 -13.48 9.90
CA PHE A 27 -0.82 -12.64 10.93
C PHE A 27 -1.58 -12.71 12.27
N ASP A 28 -2.85 -13.09 12.24
CA ASP A 28 -3.69 -13.39 13.40
C ASP A 28 -3.37 -14.78 13.98
N GLY A 29 -2.18 -14.88 14.58
CA GLY A 29 -1.81 -15.97 15.49
C GLY A 29 -1.56 -17.32 14.80
N GLN A 30 -0.34 -17.53 14.27
CA GLN A 30 0.18 -18.88 14.18
C GLN A 30 0.34 -19.45 15.60
N LYS A 31 -0.46 -20.47 15.93
CA LYS A 31 -0.19 -21.39 17.03
C LYS A 31 1.11 -22.13 16.69
N TYR A 32 2.26 -21.58 17.05
CA TYR A 32 3.46 -22.39 17.18
C TYR A 32 3.21 -23.34 18.37
N ALA A 33 2.71 -24.54 18.05
CA ALA A 33 2.67 -25.64 19.00
C ALA A 33 4.10 -26.10 19.25
N THR A 34 4.84 -25.40 20.11
CA THR A 34 5.99 -26.00 20.78
C THR A 34 5.45 -26.96 21.82
N SER A 35 5.61 -28.26 21.54
CA SER A 35 5.37 -29.34 22.46
C SER A 35 6.29 -29.23 23.68
N ALA A 36 5.89 -28.48 24.69
CA ALA A 36 6.35 -28.65 26.05
C ALA A 36 5.48 -27.83 27.01
N SER A 37 4.81 -28.56 27.88
CA SER A 37 4.39 -28.15 29.21
C SER A 37 3.08 -27.38 29.32
N LEU A 38 2.17 -28.09 29.97
CA LEU A 38 0.89 -27.70 30.52
C LEU A 38 1.07 -26.48 31.46
N ASP A 39 0.68 -25.29 31.02
CA ASP A 39 0.36 -24.20 31.94
C ASP A 39 -0.86 -23.42 31.48
N VAL A 40 -1.86 -23.42 32.35
CA VAL A 40 -3.14 -22.73 32.24
C VAL A 40 -2.91 -21.29 32.68
N PHE A 41 -2.77 -20.33 31.77
CA PHE A 41 -3.07 -18.90 32.02
C PHE A 41 -2.97 -18.08 30.71
N LEU A 42 -4.03 -17.36 30.34
CA LEU A 42 -4.13 -16.41 29.21
C LEU A 42 -3.34 -16.78 27.95
N HIS A 43 -3.99 -17.43 26.97
CA HIS A 43 -3.54 -17.38 25.58
C HIS A 43 -3.59 -15.93 25.09
N ARG A 44 -2.55 -15.15 25.38
CA ARG A 44 -2.28 -13.86 24.77
C ARG A 44 -2.07 -14.15 23.29
N VAL A 45 -3.09 -13.88 22.49
CA VAL A 45 -2.99 -13.91 21.02
C VAL A 45 -1.95 -12.86 20.65
N VAL A 46 -0.71 -13.31 20.47
CA VAL A 46 0.34 -12.47 19.92
C VAL A 46 0.01 -12.34 18.44
N ARG A 47 -0.59 -11.22 18.05
CA ARG A 47 -0.69 -10.84 16.64
C ARG A 47 0.74 -10.66 16.12
N CYS A 48 1.17 -11.55 15.24
CA CYS A 48 2.44 -11.40 14.55
C CYS A 48 2.17 -10.44 13.39
N ARG A 49 2.63 -9.19 13.49
CA ARG A 49 2.53 -8.23 12.38
C ARG A 49 3.74 -8.34 11.46
N ALA A 50 3.59 -7.95 10.21
CA ALA A 50 4.70 -7.90 9.26
C ALA A 50 5.71 -6.82 9.66
N ASN A 51 7.01 -7.10 9.58
CA ASN A 51 8.06 -6.08 9.76
C ASN A 51 8.28 -5.26 8.48
N ILE A 52 8.10 -5.90 7.33
CA ILE A 52 8.23 -5.30 6.01
C ILE A 52 7.09 -5.78 5.11
N VAL A 53 6.53 -4.86 4.33
CA VAL A 53 5.64 -5.18 3.20
C VAL A 53 6.30 -4.67 1.93
N VAL A 54 6.34 -5.51 0.89
CA VAL A 54 6.94 -5.19 -0.41
C VAL A 54 5.90 -5.37 -1.50
N CYS A 55 5.75 -4.37 -2.37
CA CYS A 55 4.90 -4.41 -3.56
C CYS A 55 5.73 -4.15 -4.81
N ASP A 56 6.00 -5.20 -5.60
CA ASP A 56 6.72 -5.09 -6.87
C ASP A 56 5.77 -5.12 -8.09
N GLY A 57 4.46 -5.00 -7.84
CA GLY A 57 3.45 -5.07 -8.89
C GLY A 57 3.57 -3.91 -9.88
N ALA A 58 3.34 -4.21 -11.16
CA ALA A 58 3.22 -3.24 -12.24
C ALA A 58 2.10 -3.69 -13.20
N PRO A 59 1.26 -2.77 -13.70
CA PRO A 59 0.30 -3.08 -14.74
C PRO A 59 1.00 -3.29 -16.08
N ASP A 60 0.24 -3.81 -17.04
CA ASP A 60 0.68 -3.84 -18.43
C ASP A 60 0.85 -2.40 -18.94
N VAL A 61 2.05 -2.11 -19.45
CA VAL A 61 2.40 -0.76 -19.94
C VAL A 61 1.68 -0.53 -21.27
N THR A 62 0.78 0.44 -21.27
CA THR A 62 0.02 0.86 -22.47
C THR A 62 0.87 1.75 -23.39
N GLY A 63 1.89 2.40 -22.83
CA GLY A 63 2.72 3.39 -23.52
C GLY A 63 2.17 4.81 -23.42
N VAL A 64 0.97 4.97 -22.88
CA VAL A 64 0.40 6.28 -22.51
C VAL A 64 0.75 6.54 -21.05
N HIS A 65 1.78 7.34 -20.84
CA HIS A 65 2.40 7.52 -19.51
C HIS A 65 1.40 7.92 -18.43
N ASP A 66 0.44 8.80 -18.72
CA ASP A 66 -0.54 9.26 -17.74
C ASP A 66 -1.48 8.13 -17.27
N ILE A 67 -1.86 7.24 -18.19
CA ILE A 67 -2.70 6.07 -17.88
C ILE A 67 -1.89 5.05 -17.08
N ASP A 68 -0.67 4.76 -17.51
CA ASP A 68 0.22 3.82 -16.83
C ASP A 68 0.54 4.28 -15.40
N GLU A 69 0.72 5.58 -15.21
CA GLU A 69 0.91 6.23 -13.90
C GLU A 69 -0.33 6.08 -13.02
N TYR A 70 -1.52 6.37 -13.58
CA TYR A 70 -2.79 6.23 -12.88
C TYR A 70 -3.03 4.79 -12.42
N VAL A 71 -2.87 3.80 -13.31
CA VAL A 71 -3.09 2.39 -12.95
C VAL A 71 -2.04 1.89 -11.94
N GLN A 72 -0.78 2.32 -12.05
CA GLN A 72 0.24 2.00 -11.05
C GLN A 72 -0.13 2.56 -9.67
N SER A 73 -0.77 3.73 -9.64
CA SER A 73 -1.18 4.36 -8.40
C SER A 73 -2.31 3.64 -7.66
N GLU A 74 -3.29 3.14 -8.40
CA GLU A 74 -4.36 2.31 -7.86
C GLU A 74 -3.78 1.03 -7.22
N LEU A 75 -2.75 0.46 -7.83
CA LEU A 75 -2.05 -0.71 -7.31
C LEU A 75 -1.27 -0.38 -6.02
N LEU A 76 -0.55 0.74 -6.00
CA LEU A 76 0.17 1.24 -4.82
C LEU A 76 -0.78 1.45 -3.64
N LEU A 77 -1.94 2.02 -3.94
CA LEU A 77 -2.99 2.32 -2.98
C LEU A 77 -3.65 1.07 -2.40
N ALA A 78 -3.97 0.09 -3.25
CA ALA A 78 -4.46 -1.22 -2.80
C ALA A 78 -3.44 -1.90 -1.88
N ALA A 79 -2.15 -1.84 -2.23
CA ALA A 79 -1.07 -2.37 -1.41
C ALA A 79 -0.93 -1.62 -0.07
N LEU A 80 -1.00 -0.29 -0.07
CA LEU A 80 -0.97 0.52 1.14
C LEU A 80 -2.16 0.20 2.05
N ASN A 81 -3.35 -0.01 1.48
CA ASN A 81 -4.55 -0.36 2.24
C ASN A 81 -4.33 -1.65 3.05
N ILE A 82 -3.89 -2.74 2.41
CA ILE A 82 -3.53 -3.99 3.10
C ILE A 82 -2.43 -3.75 4.14
N THR A 83 -1.42 -2.94 3.80
CA THR A 83 -0.31 -2.59 4.69
C THR A 83 -0.81 -2.00 6.00
N THR A 84 -1.86 -1.18 5.98
CA THR A 84 -2.43 -0.59 7.20
C THR A 84 -2.98 -1.61 8.20
N PHE A 85 -3.40 -2.80 7.73
CA PHE A 85 -3.87 -3.88 8.59
C PHE A 85 -2.71 -4.71 9.16
N VAL A 86 -1.73 -5.03 8.31
CA VAL A 86 -0.74 -6.09 8.63
C VAL A 86 0.59 -5.58 9.13
N LEU A 87 0.98 -4.34 8.81
CA LEU A 87 2.31 -3.82 9.13
C LEU A 87 2.43 -3.49 10.62
N ALA A 88 3.58 -3.83 11.21
CA ALA A 88 3.92 -3.51 12.58
C ALA A 88 4.24 -2.00 12.73
N PRO A 89 3.96 -1.39 13.90
CA PRO A 89 4.50 -0.07 14.21
C PRO A 89 6.02 -0.04 13.99
N GLN A 90 6.53 1.06 13.45
CA GLN A 90 7.94 1.20 13.03
C GLN A 90 8.38 0.29 11.86
N GLY A 91 7.47 -0.49 11.27
CA GLY A 91 7.72 -1.31 10.10
C GLY A 91 8.02 -0.49 8.85
N SER A 92 8.45 -1.19 7.79
CA SER A 92 8.78 -0.58 6.50
C SER A 92 7.84 -1.05 5.38
N PHE A 93 7.56 -0.16 4.44
CA PHE A 93 6.81 -0.44 3.23
C PHE A 93 7.65 -0.04 2.03
N VAL A 94 7.80 -0.93 1.06
CA VAL A 94 8.53 -0.68 -0.17
C VAL A 94 7.63 -0.98 -1.35
N ALA A 95 7.49 -0.05 -2.28
CA ALA A 95 6.65 -0.27 -3.45
C ALA A 95 7.27 0.26 -4.72
N LYS A 96 7.09 -0.47 -5.82
CA LYS A 96 7.40 -0.01 -7.18
C LYS A 96 6.45 1.12 -7.55
N ILE A 97 7.01 2.17 -8.13
CA ILE A 97 6.28 3.32 -8.67
C ILE A 97 6.88 3.72 -10.02
N PHE A 98 6.09 4.34 -10.86
CA PHE A 98 6.64 5.16 -11.94
C PHE A 98 6.93 6.55 -11.37
N ARG A 99 8.09 7.12 -11.69
CA ARG A 99 8.42 8.46 -11.21
C ARG A 99 7.58 9.49 -11.95
N CYS A 100 6.60 10.02 -11.23
CA CYS A 100 5.70 11.08 -11.67
C CYS A 100 6.38 12.45 -11.62
N LYS A 101 5.82 13.43 -12.35
CA LYS A 101 6.13 14.85 -12.16
C LYS A 101 5.81 15.32 -10.74
N HIS A 102 4.76 14.77 -10.13
CA HIS A 102 4.25 15.17 -8.81
C HIS A 102 4.58 14.17 -7.69
N TYR A 103 5.79 13.58 -7.70
CA TYR A 103 6.23 12.67 -6.63
C TYR A 103 6.10 13.29 -5.22
N ASP A 104 6.34 14.59 -5.08
CA ASP A 104 6.27 15.27 -3.78
C ASP A 104 4.88 15.19 -3.15
N PHE A 105 3.83 15.17 -3.98
CA PHE A 105 2.46 15.00 -3.52
C PHE A 105 2.24 13.58 -2.99
N LEU A 106 2.64 12.56 -3.77
CA LEU A 106 2.61 11.16 -3.33
C LEU A 106 3.41 10.95 -2.03
N ALA A 107 4.61 11.51 -1.95
CA ALA A 107 5.46 11.43 -0.77
C ALA A 107 4.81 12.09 0.45
N SER A 108 4.11 13.22 0.26
CA SER A 108 3.35 13.90 1.31
C SER A 108 2.19 13.04 1.83
N GLN A 109 1.47 12.36 0.93
CA GLN A 109 0.39 11.44 1.31
C GLN A 109 0.92 10.24 2.09
N LEU A 110 2.04 9.64 1.65
CA LEU A 110 2.68 8.53 2.37
C LEU A 110 3.26 8.98 3.72
N SER A 111 3.74 10.22 3.84
CA SER A 111 4.26 10.78 5.09
C SER A 111 3.22 10.91 6.21
N LEU A 112 1.92 10.78 5.89
CA LEU A 112 0.86 10.66 6.91
C LEU A 112 0.98 9.34 7.69
N PHE A 113 1.44 8.28 7.04
CA PHE A 113 1.53 6.92 7.58
C PHE A 113 2.96 6.52 7.97
N PHE A 114 3.98 7.26 7.54
CA PHE A 114 5.38 6.91 7.69
C PHE A 114 6.21 8.12 8.10
N SER A 115 7.22 7.93 8.94
CA SER A 115 8.10 9.01 9.39
C SER A 115 9.12 9.44 8.34
N GLU A 116 9.53 8.52 7.47
CA GLU A 116 10.51 8.75 6.43
C GLU A 116 9.97 8.15 5.12
N VAL A 117 9.95 8.95 4.05
CA VAL A 117 9.58 8.52 2.71
C VAL A 117 10.70 8.93 1.77
N THR A 118 11.28 7.96 1.07
CA THR A 118 12.38 8.20 0.12
C THR A 118 12.09 7.52 -1.21
N CYS A 119 12.67 8.03 -2.29
CA CYS A 119 12.59 7.43 -3.61
C CYS A 119 13.98 6.90 -4.00
N ALA A 120 14.05 5.64 -4.40
CA ALA A 120 15.27 4.96 -4.76
C ALA A 120 15.14 4.32 -6.14
N LYS A 121 16.14 4.52 -7.00
CA LYS A 121 16.33 3.74 -8.24
C LYS A 121 17.52 2.81 -8.05
N PRO A 122 17.32 1.50 -7.85
CA PRO A 122 18.43 0.57 -7.63
C PRO A 122 19.24 0.41 -8.92
N GLN A 123 20.52 0.07 -8.78
CA GLN A 123 21.43 -0.16 -9.93
C GLN A 123 20.97 -1.30 -10.84
N SER A 124 20.19 -2.24 -10.32
CA SER A 124 19.56 -3.32 -11.09
C SER A 124 18.40 -2.85 -11.97
N SER A 125 17.86 -1.65 -11.74
CA SER A 125 16.80 -1.08 -12.59
C SER A 125 17.39 -0.55 -13.90
N ARG A 126 16.64 -0.71 -15.00
CA ARG A 126 17.07 -0.22 -16.31
C ARG A 126 17.16 1.30 -16.29
N VAL A 127 18.25 1.85 -16.83
CA VAL A 127 18.44 3.31 -16.91
C VAL A 127 17.30 3.96 -17.69
N SER A 128 16.85 3.32 -18.77
CA SER A 128 15.77 3.79 -19.64
C SER A 128 14.36 3.66 -19.06
N SER A 129 14.18 2.95 -17.93
CA SER A 129 12.86 2.82 -17.30
C SER A 129 12.57 3.99 -16.36
N ASN A 130 11.31 4.44 -16.31
CA ASN A 130 10.84 5.40 -15.31
C ASN A 130 10.53 4.74 -13.96
N GLU A 131 10.75 3.44 -13.83
CA GLU A 131 10.57 2.68 -12.58
C GLU A 131 11.52 3.13 -11.48
N HIS A 132 10.93 3.43 -10.34
CA HIS A 132 11.58 3.70 -9.08
C HIS A 132 10.89 2.91 -7.97
N PHE A 133 11.48 2.93 -6.78
CA PHE A 133 10.87 2.36 -5.59
C PHE A 133 10.70 3.46 -4.55
N VAL A 134 9.50 3.56 -3.99
CA VAL A 134 9.30 4.32 -2.77
C VAL A 134 9.65 3.44 -1.58
N VAL A 135 10.46 3.96 -0.67
CA VAL A 135 10.90 3.31 0.56
C VAL A 135 10.39 4.13 1.73
N CYS A 136 9.38 3.58 2.40
CA CYS A 136 8.73 4.20 3.54
C CYS A 136 9.15 3.48 4.83
N ARG A 137 9.58 4.24 5.85
CA ARG A 137 10.02 3.70 7.15
C ARG A 137 9.29 4.38 8.31
N GLY A 138 9.25 3.67 9.43
CA GLY A 138 8.67 4.20 10.67
C GLY A 138 7.14 4.28 10.60
N PHE A 139 6.51 3.16 10.23
CA PHE A 139 5.04 3.10 10.11
C PHE A 139 4.33 3.56 11.39
N ARG A 140 3.39 4.49 11.23
CA ARG A 140 2.52 5.03 12.27
C ARG A 140 1.16 5.37 11.68
N LEU A 141 0.10 4.78 12.21
CA LEU A 141 -1.26 5.17 11.86
C LEU A 141 -1.57 6.58 12.41
N PRO A 142 -2.19 7.47 11.62
CA PRO A 142 -2.68 8.75 12.10
C PRO A 142 -3.66 8.58 13.28
N PRO A 143 -3.70 9.52 14.23
CA PRO A 143 -4.70 9.50 15.29
C PRO A 143 -6.10 9.53 14.68
N ASN A 144 -6.99 8.65 15.15
CA ASN A 144 -8.35 8.44 14.65
C ASN A 144 -8.47 7.80 13.25
N TYR A 145 -7.37 7.32 12.65
CA TYR A 145 -7.47 6.53 11.43
C TYR A 145 -7.91 5.10 11.76
N THR A 146 -8.98 4.65 11.11
CA THR A 146 -9.40 3.24 11.19
C THR A 146 -9.17 2.57 9.83
N PRO A 147 -8.30 1.55 9.76
CA PRO A 147 -8.17 0.71 8.57
C PRO A 147 -9.52 0.11 8.20
N VAL A 148 -9.97 0.36 6.98
CA VAL A 148 -11.19 -0.25 6.43
C VAL A 148 -10.91 -0.64 4.98
N MET A 149 -11.30 -1.84 4.57
CA MET A 149 -11.06 -2.28 3.18
C MET A 149 -11.88 -1.46 2.17
N THR A 150 -12.97 -0.86 2.62
CA THR A 150 -13.87 0.03 1.87
C THR A 150 -13.50 1.53 2.02
N SER A 151 -12.27 1.86 2.45
CA SER A 151 -11.87 3.25 2.80
C SER A 151 -11.78 4.19 1.60
N PRO A 152 -12.01 5.51 1.82
CA PRO A 152 -11.89 6.62 0.84
C PRO A 152 -10.48 6.85 0.26
N LEU A 153 -9.55 5.96 0.58
CA LEU A 153 -8.26 5.87 -0.10
C LEU A 153 -8.47 5.43 -1.56
N LEU A 154 -9.36 4.45 -1.80
CA LEU A 154 -9.80 4.03 -3.14
C LEU A 154 -10.79 5.04 -3.71
N PRO A 155 -10.63 5.48 -4.97
CA PRO A 155 -11.58 6.40 -5.60
C PRO A 155 -12.94 5.73 -5.77
N GLN A 156 -13.83 5.93 -4.80
CA GLN A 156 -15.24 5.60 -4.94
C GLN A 156 -15.92 6.71 -5.72
N TYR A 157 -15.78 6.66 -7.06
CA TYR A 157 -16.57 7.50 -7.94
C TYR A 157 -18.07 7.23 -7.67
N GLY A 158 -18.77 8.19 -7.06
CA GLY A 158 -20.22 8.19 -6.95
C GLY A 158 -20.84 7.67 -5.65
N GLN A 159 -20.09 7.41 -4.56
CA GLN A 159 -20.68 7.05 -3.26
C GLN A 159 -20.27 8.00 -2.12
N PRO A 160 -21.16 8.91 -1.65
CA PRO A 160 -20.82 9.96 -0.68
C PRO A 160 -20.65 9.49 0.77
N GLU A 161 -20.99 8.24 1.11
CA GLU A 161 -21.10 7.77 2.50
C GLU A 161 -19.79 7.22 3.09
N ALA A 162 -18.78 6.90 2.26
CA ALA A 162 -17.51 6.34 2.71
C ALA A 162 -16.55 7.35 3.40
N LEU A 163 -16.86 8.65 3.34
CA LEU A 163 -16.04 9.74 3.90
C LEU A 163 -16.11 9.89 5.43
N ALA A 164 -16.99 9.16 6.12
CA ALA A 164 -17.25 9.40 7.54
C ALA A 164 -16.10 8.94 8.47
N ALA A 165 -15.38 7.87 8.12
CA ALA A 165 -14.42 7.22 9.03
C ALA A 165 -13.04 7.88 9.07
N ASN A 166 -12.61 8.53 7.97
CA ASN A 166 -11.23 9.02 7.80
C ASN A 166 -11.17 10.44 7.18
N ARG A 167 -12.05 11.37 7.61
CA ARG A 167 -12.18 12.75 7.06
C ARG A 167 -10.87 13.57 6.98
N ALA A 168 -9.87 13.23 7.78
CA ALA A 168 -8.58 13.94 7.82
C ALA A 168 -7.57 13.43 6.78
N VAL A 169 -7.87 12.33 6.08
CA VAL A 169 -7.03 11.78 5.02
C VAL A 169 -7.67 12.14 3.69
N VAL A 170 -7.04 13.08 2.97
CA VAL A 170 -7.39 13.42 1.59
C VAL A 170 -7.33 12.13 0.75
N SER A 171 -8.28 11.96 -0.18
CA SER A 171 -8.22 10.84 -1.13
C SER A 171 -6.84 10.75 -1.77
N PHE A 172 -6.36 9.53 -1.95
CA PHE A 172 -5.08 9.31 -2.59
C PHE A 172 -5.15 9.80 -4.03
N VAL A 173 -4.21 10.66 -4.45
CA VAL A 173 -4.18 11.20 -5.82
C VAL A 173 -2.74 11.09 -6.27
N ALA A 174 -2.39 10.06 -7.00
CA ALA A 174 -1.05 10.00 -7.54
C ALA A 174 -0.89 10.82 -8.82
N CYS A 175 -1.99 11.05 -9.55
CA CYS A 175 -2.01 11.72 -10.85
C CYS A 175 -3.30 12.53 -10.97
N GLY A 176 -3.22 13.70 -11.62
CA GLY A 176 -4.33 14.62 -11.79
C GLY A 176 -4.27 15.81 -10.83
N ASP A 177 -4.45 17.00 -11.38
CA ASP A 177 -4.57 18.24 -10.62
C ASP A 177 -5.97 18.34 -9.97
N LEU A 178 -6.05 18.90 -8.77
CA LEU A 178 -7.31 19.28 -8.14
C LEU A 178 -7.95 20.49 -8.84
N SER A 179 -7.17 21.27 -9.63
CA SER A 179 -7.71 22.16 -10.65
C SER A 179 -8.20 21.31 -11.81
N ALA A 180 -9.51 21.12 -11.92
CA ALA A 180 -10.12 20.47 -13.08
C ALA A 180 -10.03 21.28 -14.38
N TYR A 181 -9.01 22.12 -14.54
CA TYR A 181 -8.72 22.88 -15.75
C TYR A 181 -7.23 22.74 -16.03
N ASP A 182 -6.90 21.91 -17.03
CA ASP A 182 -5.68 22.13 -17.77
C ASP A 182 -5.77 23.54 -18.35
N ASP A 183 -5.00 24.48 -17.80
CA ASP A 183 -4.72 25.72 -18.52
C ASP A 183 -3.99 25.29 -19.79
N GLY A 184 -4.76 25.15 -20.88
CA GLY A 184 -4.24 24.83 -22.18
C GLY A 184 -3.19 25.88 -22.55
N GLU A 185 -1.91 25.52 -22.42
CA GLU A 185 -0.85 26.20 -23.14
C GLU A 185 -1.16 26.01 -24.62
N VAL A 186 -1.65 27.09 -25.23
CA VAL A 186 -1.75 27.24 -26.66
C VAL A 186 -0.33 27.26 -27.18
N ASP A 187 0.09 26.15 -27.80
CA ASP A 187 1.30 26.08 -28.62
C ASP A 187 1.33 27.28 -29.58
N GLN A 188 2.36 28.12 -29.47
CA GLN A 188 2.83 29.04 -30.51
C GLN A 188 4.21 28.60 -31.00
#